data_AF-A0A4Q3KFG7-F1
#
_entry.id   AF-A0A4Q3KFG7-F1
#
_cell.length_a   1.000
_cell.length_b   1.000
_cell.length_c   1.000
_cell.angle_alpha   90.00
_cell.angle_beta   90.00
_cell.angle_gamma   90.00
#
_symmetry.space_group_name_H-M   'P 1'
#
loop_
_entity.id
_entity.type
_entity.pdbx_description
1 polymer ?
#
loop_
_entity_poly.entity_id
_entity_poly.type
_entity_poly.pdbx_seq_one_letter_code
_entity_poly.pdbx_strand_id
1 'polypeptide(L)'
;MLRFLYYFLTLVVCYVFYRHGQKLLRKGYRDEETGEPTQGMLGPIGFLFCGGFACFLWFAVLRAFARGEVQCAGKGCRGQTYTLAAHPGPFWDNIFYLVVMALVMSYGVYVTFKIWTRP
;
A
#
# COMPACT_ATOMS: atom_id res chain seq x y z
N MET A 1 -6.48 17.26 -16.55
CA MET A 1 -5.59 17.94 -15.57
C MET A 1 -5.67 17.32 -14.17
N LEU A 2 -6.86 17.22 -13.55
CA LEU A 2 -7.05 16.62 -12.21
C LEU A 2 -6.58 15.15 -12.08
N ARG A 3 -6.87 14.28 -13.06
CA ARG A 3 -6.39 12.88 -13.04
C ARG A 3 -4.86 12.78 -13.01
N PHE A 4 -4.18 13.55 -13.85
CA PHE A 4 -2.71 13.57 -13.87
C PHE A 4 -2.14 14.00 -12.52
N LEU A 5 -2.72 15.07 -11.92
CA LEU A 5 -2.33 15.52 -10.59
C LEU A 5 -2.57 14.43 -9.52
N TYR A 6 -3.70 13.73 -9.58
CA TYR A 6 -4.01 12.60 -8.70
C TYR A 6 -2.93 11.52 -8.78
N TYR A 7 -2.64 11.00 -9.98
CA TYR A 7 -1.61 9.97 -10.19
C TYR A 7 -0.24 10.44 -9.71
N PHE A 8 0.14 11.68 -10.06
CA PHE A 8 1.42 12.25 -9.67
C PHE A 8 1.55 12.37 -8.14
N LEU A 9 0.55 12.92 -7.46
CA LEU A 9 0.54 13.04 -6.01
C LEU A 9 0.59 11.67 -5.33
N THR A 10 -0.13 10.68 -5.85
CA THR A 10 -0.07 9.30 -5.34
C THR A 10 1.35 8.74 -5.45
N LEU A 11 2.02 8.92 -6.59
CA LEU A 11 3.41 8.48 -6.77
C LEU A 11 4.38 9.22 -5.84
N VAL A 12 4.19 10.52 -5.62
CA VAL A 12 5.00 11.30 -4.67
C VAL A 12 4.83 10.75 -3.25
N VAL A 13 3.60 10.44 -2.83
CA VAL A 13 3.35 9.82 -1.51
C VAL A 13 4.04 8.47 -1.41
N CYS A 14 3.93 7.61 -2.43
CA CYS A 14 4.64 6.32 -2.47
C CYS A 14 6.16 6.51 -2.37
N TYR A 15 6.72 7.50 -3.05
CA TYR A 15 8.15 7.79 -3.02
C TYR A 15 8.63 8.24 -1.64
N VAL A 16 7.88 9.14 -0.98
CA VAL A 16 8.19 9.59 0.39
C VAL A 16 8.15 8.40 1.37
N PHE A 17 7.13 7.55 1.27
CA PHE A 17 6.99 6.35 2.10
C PHE A 17 8.12 5.35 1.84
N TYR A 18 8.46 5.11 0.58
CA TYR A 18 9.59 4.27 0.18
C TYR A 18 10.89 4.78 0.80
N ARG A 19 11.18 6.08 0.63
CA ARG A 19 12.39 6.73 1.18
C ARG A 19 12.44 6.64 2.70
N HIS A 20 11.31 6.78 3.38
CA HIS A 20 11.22 6.61 4.84
C HIS A 20 11.57 5.18 5.25
N GLY A 21 10.97 4.17 4.62
CA GLY A 21 11.30 2.76 4.86
C GLY A 21 12.79 2.45 4.57
N GLN A 22 13.37 3.02 3.52
CA GLN A 22 14.80 2.84 3.24
C GLN A 22 15.70 3.48 4.30
N LYS A 23 15.32 4.65 4.84
CA LYS A 23 16.06 5.27 5.95
C LYS A 23 16.03 4.40 7.20
N LEU A 24 14.87 3.86 7.56
CA LEU A 24 14.73 2.88 8.64
C LEU A 24 15.59 1.64 8.39
N LEU A 25 15.59 1.13 7.16
CA LEU A 25 16.40 -0.03 6.81
C LEU A 25 17.91 0.25 6.85
N ARG A 26 18.35 1.50 6.76
CA ARG A 26 19.78 1.84 6.86
C ARG A 26 20.26 2.05 8.30
N LYS A 27 19.36 2.21 9.27
CA LYS A 27 19.74 2.24 10.69
C LYS A 27 20.34 0.89 11.11
N GLY A 28 21.28 0.90 12.07
CA GLY A 28 21.88 -0.30 12.66
C GLY A 28 20.91 -1.11 13.52
N TYR A 29 21.39 -2.10 14.28
CA TYR A 29 20.54 -2.92 15.16
C TYR A 29 20.03 -2.15 16.40
N ARG A 30 20.84 -1.23 16.92
CA ARG A 30 20.47 -0.28 17.96
C ARG A 30 20.51 1.13 17.42
N ASP A 31 19.59 1.97 17.88
CA ASP A 31 19.64 3.40 17.61
C ASP A 31 20.79 4.01 18.43
N GLU A 32 21.71 4.72 17.78
CA GLU A 32 22.93 5.25 18.40
C GLU A 32 22.63 6.31 19.47
N GLU A 33 21.48 6.98 19.36
CA GLU A 33 21.09 8.07 20.28
C GLU A 33 20.38 7.56 21.54
N THR A 34 19.67 6.43 21.46
CA THR A 34 18.79 5.95 22.54
C THR A 34 19.25 4.61 23.13
N GLY A 35 20.10 3.86 22.40
CA GLY A 35 20.55 2.52 22.80
C GLY A 35 19.48 1.42 22.70
N GLU A 36 18.26 1.78 22.27
CA GLU A 36 17.14 0.85 22.10
C GLU A 36 17.24 0.08 20.77
N PRO A 37 16.71 -1.15 20.69
CA PRO A 37 16.62 -1.89 19.43
C PRO A 37 15.76 -1.13 18.43
N THR A 38 16.21 -1.06 17.16
CA THR A 38 15.46 -0.33 16.13
C THR A 38 14.07 -0.90 15.96
N GLN A 39 13.05 -0.09 16.24
CA GLN A 39 11.67 -0.51 16.07
C GLN A 39 11.29 -0.57 14.59
N GLY A 40 10.48 -1.57 14.27
CA GLY A 40 9.89 -1.71 12.94
C GLY A 40 8.94 -0.55 12.63
N MET A 41 8.63 -0.36 11.36
CA MET A 41 7.70 0.69 10.92
C MET A 41 6.28 0.47 11.46
N LEU A 42 5.92 -0.79 11.72
CA LEU A 42 4.67 -1.18 12.36
C LEU A 42 4.95 -1.93 13.66
N GLY A 43 4.10 -1.71 14.67
CA GLY A 43 4.04 -2.58 15.84
C GLY A 43 3.39 -3.95 15.52
N PRO A 44 3.41 -4.92 16.45
CA PRO A 44 2.88 -6.28 16.24
C PRO A 44 1.43 -6.34 15.72
N ILE A 45 0.55 -5.54 16.30
CA ILE A 45 -0.87 -5.48 15.89
C ILE A 45 -0.99 -4.86 14.50
N GLY A 46 -0.24 -3.77 14.25
CA GLY A 46 -0.21 -3.10 12.95
C GLY A 46 0.33 -4.01 11.84
N PHE A 47 1.33 -4.84 12.15
CA PHE A 47 1.89 -5.82 11.23
C PHE A 47 0.84 -6.84 10.78
N LEU A 48 0.11 -7.44 11.72
CA LEU A 48 -0.95 -8.41 11.40
C LEU A 48 -2.09 -7.77 10.61
N PHE A 49 -2.52 -6.58 11.03
CA PHE A 49 -3.58 -5.85 10.33
C PHE A 49 -3.18 -5.49 8.90
N CYS A 50 -2.01 -4.87 8.70
CA CYS A 50 -1.53 -4.51 7.37
C CYS A 50 -1.21 -5.73 6.52
N GLY A 51 -0.72 -6.82 7.11
CA GLY A 51 -0.51 -8.08 6.39
C GLY A 51 -1.83 -8.67 5.89
N GLY A 52 -2.81 -8.83 6.77
CA GLY A 52 -4.14 -9.35 6.40
C GLY A 52 -4.86 -8.45 5.40
N PHE A 53 -4.80 -7.13 5.60
CA PHE A 53 -5.44 -6.18 4.69
C PHE A 53 -4.74 -6.12 3.33
N ALA A 54 -3.40 -6.21 3.28
CA ALA A 54 -2.67 -6.30 2.01
C ALA A 54 -3.07 -7.56 1.22
N CYS A 55 -3.18 -8.72 1.88
CA CYS A 55 -3.66 -9.95 1.24
C CYS A 55 -5.07 -9.77 0.67
N PHE A 56 -5.98 -9.15 1.42
CA PHE A 56 -7.32 -8.83 0.96
C PHE A 56 -7.31 -7.91 -0.28
N LEU A 57 -6.49 -6.85 -0.28
CA LEU A 57 -6.37 -5.94 -1.41
C LEU A 57 -5.82 -6.64 -2.66
N TRP A 58 -4.77 -7.46 -2.51
CA TRP A 58 -4.24 -8.25 -3.62
C TRP A 58 -5.27 -9.21 -4.21
N PHE A 59 -6.05 -9.87 -3.34
CA PHE A 59 -7.16 -10.71 -3.79
C PHE A 59 -8.22 -9.89 -4.53
N ALA A 60 -8.57 -8.69 -4.06
CA ALA A 60 -9.52 -7.81 -4.72
C ALA A 60 -9.02 -7.39 -6.12
N VAL A 61 -7.73 -7.09 -6.26
CA VAL A 61 -7.10 -6.77 -7.56
C VAL A 61 -7.17 -7.98 -8.51
N LEU A 62 -6.77 -9.18 -8.05
CA LEU A 62 -6.84 -10.40 -8.84
C LEU A 62 -8.28 -10.70 -9.30
N ARG A 63 -9.23 -10.58 -8.38
CA ARG A 63 -10.65 -10.77 -8.68
C ARG A 63 -11.16 -9.75 -9.69
N ALA A 64 -10.72 -8.50 -9.60
CA ALA A 64 -11.14 -7.45 -10.51
C ALA A 64 -10.60 -7.70 -11.94
N PHE A 65 -9.35 -8.17 -12.06
CA PHE A 65 -8.83 -8.59 -13.36
C PHE A 65 -9.54 -9.83 -13.91
N ALA A 66 -9.82 -10.83 -13.08
CA ALA A 66 -10.51 -12.05 -13.51
C ALA A 66 -11.95 -11.79 -13.98
N ARG A 67 -12.64 -10.81 -13.40
CA ARG A 67 -14.03 -10.46 -13.74
C ARG A 67 -14.14 -9.31 -14.74
N GLY A 68 -13.09 -8.52 -14.93
CA GLY A 68 -13.17 -7.27 -15.69
C GLY A 68 -14.03 -6.20 -15.03
N GLU A 69 -14.26 -6.31 -13.71
CA GLU A 69 -15.13 -5.43 -12.94
C GLU A 69 -14.50 -5.08 -11.60
N VAL A 70 -14.61 -3.81 -11.19
CA VAL A 70 -14.10 -3.33 -9.90
C VAL A 70 -15.21 -2.60 -9.15
N GLN A 71 -15.45 -2.99 -7.90
CA GLN A 71 -16.32 -2.23 -7.01
C GLN A 71 -15.60 -0.94 -6.63
N CYS A 72 -16.28 0.19 -6.76
CA CYS A 72 -15.64 1.45 -6.44
C CYS A 72 -15.34 1.56 -4.94
N ALA A 73 -14.07 1.79 -4.63
CA ALA A 73 -13.58 1.90 -3.26
C ALA A 73 -13.55 3.39 -2.84
N GLY A 74 -14.54 3.85 -2.07
CA GLY A 74 -14.54 5.21 -1.50
C GLY A 74 -15.91 5.72 -1.05
N LYS A 75 -15.94 6.71 -0.14
CA LYS A 75 -17.18 7.29 0.42
C LYS A 75 -18.11 7.90 -0.64
N GLY A 76 -17.57 8.35 -1.77
CA GLY A 76 -18.36 8.96 -2.85
C GLY A 76 -19.09 7.97 -3.76
N CYS A 77 -18.85 6.67 -3.62
CA CYS A 77 -19.15 5.73 -4.70
C CYS A 77 -20.39 4.84 -4.52
N ARG A 78 -21.14 4.94 -3.40
CA ARG A 78 -22.42 4.25 -3.17
C ARG A 78 -22.47 2.76 -3.60
N GLY A 79 -21.34 2.04 -3.61
CA GLY A 79 -21.27 0.64 -4.03
C GLY A 79 -21.40 0.39 -5.54
N GLN A 80 -21.18 1.40 -6.39
CA GLN A 80 -21.21 1.21 -7.85
C GLN A 80 -20.08 0.30 -8.32
N THR A 81 -20.39 -0.56 -9.30
CA THR A 81 -19.42 -1.46 -9.94
C THR A 81 -19.06 -0.88 -11.31
N TYR A 82 -17.77 -0.68 -11.56
CA TYR A 82 -17.25 -0.23 -12.85
C TYR A 82 -16.71 -1.41 -13.63
N THR A 83 -17.21 -1.60 -14.85
CA THR A 83 -16.73 -2.64 -15.76
C THR A 83 -15.71 -2.06 -16.73
N LEU A 84 -14.72 -2.86 -17.14
CA LEU A 84 -13.70 -2.45 -18.09
C LEU A 84 -14.32 -2.09 -19.46
N ALA A 85 -15.38 -2.79 -19.85
CA ALA A 85 -16.06 -2.59 -21.13
C ALA A 85 -16.89 -1.30 -21.18
N ALA A 86 -17.60 -0.95 -20.11
CA ALA A 86 -18.46 0.23 -20.10
C ALA A 86 -17.72 1.49 -19.62
N HIS A 87 -16.77 1.34 -18.68
CA HIS A 87 -16.15 2.45 -17.96
C HIS A 87 -14.64 2.25 -17.76
N PRO A 88 -13.83 2.26 -18.83
CA PRO A 88 -12.40 1.93 -18.74
C PRO A 88 -11.63 2.91 -17.84
N GLY A 89 -11.92 4.20 -17.89
CA GLY A 89 -11.24 5.20 -17.06
C GLY A 89 -11.43 4.96 -15.56
N PRO A 90 -12.67 5.00 -15.04
CA PRO A 90 -12.96 4.71 -13.63
C PRO A 90 -12.48 3.33 -13.17
N PHE A 91 -12.51 2.33 -14.04
CA PHE A 91 -11.95 1.00 -13.75
C PHE A 91 -10.46 1.10 -13.42
N TRP A 92 -9.66 1.71 -14.30
CA TRP A 92 -8.21 1.83 -14.09
C TRP A 92 -7.84 2.74 -12.92
N ASP A 93 -8.60 3.81 -12.67
CA ASP A 93 -8.39 4.68 -11.51
C ASP A 93 -8.53 3.86 -10.20
N ASN A 94 -9.54 2.98 -10.10
CA ASN A 94 -9.76 2.14 -8.92
C ASN A 94 -8.69 1.04 -8.79
N ILE A 95 -8.32 0.39 -9.90
CA ILE A 95 -7.26 -0.62 -9.90
C ILE A 95 -5.94 -0.01 -9.46
N PHE A 96 -5.58 1.17 -9.99
CA PHE A 96 -4.37 1.87 -9.59
C PHE A 96 -4.36 2.15 -8.08
N TYR A 97 -5.46 2.69 -7.54
CA TYR A 97 -5.59 2.91 -6.11
C TYR A 97 -5.41 1.64 -5.28
N LEU A 98 -6.11 0.55 -5.64
CA LEU A 98 -6.03 -0.73 -4.94
C LEU A 98 -4.60 -1.29 -4.95
N VAL A 99 -3.94 -1.26 -6.11
CA VAL A 99 -2.56 -1.73 -6.27
C VAL A 99 -1.60 -0.88 -5.45
N VAL A 100 -1.75 0.44 -5.47
CA VAL A 100 -0.90 1.34 -4.68
C VAL A 100 -1.06 1.07 -3.18
N MET A 101 -2.30 0.97 -2.69
CA MET A 101 -2.56 0.67 -1.29
C MET A 101 -1.98 -0.70 -0.89
N ALA A 102 -2.16 -1.71 -1.74
CA ALA A 102 -1.60 -3.04 -1.51
C ALA A 102 -0.07 -3.00 -1.42
N LEU A 103 0.59 -2.31 -2.34
CA LEU A 103 2.06 -2.16 -2.37
C LEU A 103 2.58 -1.41 -1.13
N VAL A 104 1.95 -0.31 -0.74
CA VAL A 104 2.37 0.48 0.45
C VAL A 104 2.28 -0.38 1.71
N MET A 105 1.19 -1.12 1.89
CA MET A 105 1.04 -2.00 3.06
C MET A 105 2.01 -3.18 3.03
N SER A 106 2.14 -3.86 1.89
CA SER A 106 3.11 -4.94 1.71
C SER A 106 4.55 -4.46 1.98
N TYR A 107 4.90 -3.24 1.55
CA TYR A 107 6.21 -2.65 1.82
C TYR A 107 6.43 -2.35 3.30
N GLY A 108 5.43 -1.81 4.01
CA GLY A 108 5.52 -1.59 5.45
C GLY A 108 5.73 -2.90 6.23
N VAL A 109 5.00 -3.95 5.85
CA VAL A 109 5.16 -5.32 6.38
C VAL A 109 6.57 -5.83 6.10
N TYR A 110 7.07 -5.68 4.86
CA TYR A 110 8.43 -6.07 4.48
C TYR A 110 9.51 -5.36 5.30
N VAL A 111 9.42 -4.04 5.43
CA VAL A 111 10.39 -3.25 6.20
C VAL A 111 10.42 -3.71 7.67
N THR A 112 9.24 -3.88 8.27
CA THR A 112 9.09 -4.34 9.66
C THR A 112 9.68 -5.73 9.84
N PHE A 113 9.30 -6.68 8.98
CA PHE A 113 9.83 -8.04 9.02
C PHE A 113 11.35 -8.06 8.90
N LYS A 114 11.91 -7.29 7.96
CA LYS A 114 13.36 -7.19 7.75
C LYS A 114 14.10 -6.53 8.92
N ILE A 115 13.45 -5.71 9.74
CA ILE A 115 14.05 -5.13 10.95
C ILE A 115 14.02 -6.14 12.10
N TRP A 116 12.91 -6.85 12.30
CA TRP A 116 12.78 -7.84 13.38
C TRP A 116 13.63 -9.09 13.17
N THR A 117 13.89 -9.46 11.92
CA THR A 117 14.69 -10.64 11.56
C THR A 117 16.16 -10.32 11.32
N ARG A 118 16.63 -9.13 11.70
CA ARG A 118 18.05 -8.81 11.58
C ARG A 118 18.87 -9.67 12.55
N PRO A 119 20.01 -10.20 12.09
CA PRO A 119 20.97 -10.82 12.99
C PRO A 119 21.57 -9.79 13.96
#